data_AF-A0A2V9B1I2-F1
#
_entry.id   AF-A0A2V9B1I2-F1
#
_cell.length_a   1.000
_cell.length_b   1.000
_cell.length_c   1.000
_cell.angle_alpha   90.00
_cell.angle_beta   90.00
_cell.angle_gamma   90.00
#
_symmetry.space_group_name_H-M   'P 1'
#
loop_
_entity.id
_entity.type
_entity.pdbx_description
1 polymer ?
#
loop_
_entity_poly.entity_id
_entity_poly.type
_entity_poly.pdbx_seq_one_letter_code
_entity_poly.pdbx_strand_id
1 'polypeptide(L)'
;MNCAEAAECLSARFDGEPISREAAAHLSDCEECRVRLNEYAEIGAELRGMASAASAQAIPEGRWRLAKPAAATNWLRKWRGTMRIPRFAFALMLIAIFALSGGLALVKARPGGNGPVLLLSFKIPQGDKAWDCALRTDRGTDSCAFFGANLPGELAVSARFIRKESERVQLGIKTNFTSAAVMQRQYIHKFEFRMFDGIPEQEYWLEPDKKLKVAVAEFGTVEVSGELLDHMPVMASNPREALDPGEAEFRILSPVLIRGNQMLANMAGAMAIPDEGDDGAILHIPREGLFIFSPVPFEEGAEVAVRHGSNQVEFTAEGKSYLLVTGAPITRGEHVWVRHLPDWRPLNNQGWFLGSVNVQRLREFLEKAP
;
A
#
# COMPACT_ATOMS: atom_id res chain seq x y z
N MET A 1 35.73 -7.12 9.10
CA MET A 1 34.93 -6.72 10.27
C MET A 1 34.94 -7.81 11.34
N ASN A 2 35.04 -7.42 12.62
CA ASN A 2 34.88 -8.34 13.77
C ASN A 2 33.49 -8.19 14.45
N CYS A 3 33.13 -9.13 15.32
CA CYS A 3 31.81 -9.14 15.99
C CYS A 3 31.55 -7.90 16.88
N ALA A 4 32.59 -7.27 17.42
CA ALA A 4 32.44 -6.07 18.27
C ALA A 4 32.08 -4.84 17.42
N GLU A 5 32.72 -4.67 16.26
CA GLU A 5 32.39 -3.64 15.27
C GLU A 5 31.00 -3.86 14.66
N ALA A 6 30.63 -5.13 14.42
CA ALA A 6 29.32 -5.48 13.88
C ALA A 6 28.17 -5.21 14.87
N ALA A 7 28.45 -5.20 16.18
CA ALA A 7 27.43 -4.99 17.21
C ALA A 7 26.80 -3.59 17.17
N GLU A 8 27.59 -2.55 16.86
CA GLU A 8 27.04 -1.19 16.69
C GLU A 8 26.17 -1.09 15.43
N CYS A 9 26.52 -1.84 14.39
CA CYS A 9 25.74 -1.92 13.15
C CYS A 9 24.41 -2.68 13.31
N LEU A 10 24.25 -3.50 14.37
CA LEU A 10 22.99 -4.20 14.65
C LEU A 10 21.89 -3.22 15.04
N SER A 11 22.15 -2.30 15.98
CA SER A 11 21.15 -1.29 16.39
C SER A 11 20.79 -0.38 15.22
N ALA A 12 21.81 0.15 14.51
CA ALA A 12 21.64 0.98 13.34
C ALA A 12 20.72 0.32 12.29
N ARG A 13 20.87 -0.99 12.07
CA ARG A 13 20.00 -1.77 11.16
C ARG A 13 18.54 -1.80 11.61
N PHE A 14 18.24 -1.91 12.90
CA PHE A 14 16.87 -1.92 13.41
C PHE A 14 16.24 -0.52 13.44
N ASP A 15 17.06 0.51 13.64
CA ASP A 15 16.66 1.92 13.57
C ASP A 15 16.46 2.42 12.12
N GLY A 16 16.79 1.57 11.13
CA GLY A 16 16.63 1.86 9.71
C GLY A 16 17.78 2.67 9.11
N GLU A 17 18.91 2.76 9.81
CA GLU A 17 20.11 3.41 9.32
C GLU A 17 20.87 2.52 8.32
N PRO A 18 21.49 3.10 7.29
CA PRO A 18 22.26 2.35 6.31
C PRO A 18 23.53 1.76 6.94
N ILE A 19 23.71 0.44 6.81
CA ILE A 19 24.94 -0.25 7.20
C ILE A 19 25.86 -0.51 5.99
N SER A 20 27.16 -0.65 6.22
CA SER A 20 28.12 -0.94 5.16
C SER A 20 27.90 -2.34 4.56
N ARG A 21 28.32 -2.56 3.31
CA ARG A 21 28.27 -3.90 2.67
C ARG A 21 29.08 -4.94 3.45
N GLU A 22 30.22 -4.54 4.02
CA GLU A 22 31.05 -5.42 4.85
C GLU A 22 30.32 -5.83 6.13
N ALA A 23 29.59 -4.92 6.77
CA ALA A 23 28.75 -5.22 7.93
C ALA A 23 27.59 -6.15 7.56
N ALA A 24 26.90 -5.88 6.44
CA ALA A 24 25.79 -6.70 5.99
C ALA A 24 26.21 -8.15 5.67
N ALA A 25 27.36 -8.34 5.03
CA ALA A 25 27.93 -9.66 4.76
C ALA A 25 28.32 -10.39 6.06
N HIS A 26 28.98 -9.69 6.99
CA HIS A 26 29.36 -10.28 8.27
C HIS A 26 28.15 -10.70 9.12
N LEU A 27 27.08 -9.89 9.15
CA LEU A 27 25.83 -10.21 9.85
C LEU A 27 25.09 -11.42 9.25
N SER A 28 25.30 -11.71 7.95
CA SER A 28 24.75 -12.88 7.27
C SER A 28 25.56 -14.16 7.58
N ASP A 29 26.89 -14.04 7.58
CA ASP A 29 27.78 -15.20 7.58
C ASP A 29 28.26 -15.61 8.97
N CYS A 30 28.16 -14.72 9.97
CA CYS A 30 28.57 -14.99 11.35
C CYS A 30 27.40 -15.49 12.21
N GLU A 31 27.51 -16.72 12.71
CA GLU A 31 26.50 -17.33 13.58
C GLU A 31 26.21 -16.51 14.85
N GLU A 32 27.26 -16.02 15.52
CA GLU A 32 27.10 -15.24 16.76
C GLU A 32 26.34 -13.93 16.51
N CYS A 33 26.65 -13.22 15.42
CA CYS A 33 25.93 -12.01 15.04
C CYS A 33 24.50 -12.29 14.59
N ARG A 34 24.24 -13.43 13.94
CA ARG A 34 22.90 -13.84 13.54
C ARG A 34 22.02 -14.17 14.75
N VAL A 35 22.58 -14.83 15.77
CA VAL A 35 21.90 -15.07 17.05
C VAL A 35 21.52 -13.74 17.70
N ARG A 36 22.47 -12.79 17.83
CA ARG A 36 22.19 -11.46 18.37
C ARG A 36 21.15 -10.68 17.56
N LEU A 37 21.18 -10.77 16.23
CA LEU A 37 20.19 -10.15 15.35
C LEU A 37 18.78 -10.68 15.64
N ASN A 38 18.64 -11.98 15.87
CA ASN A 38 17.36 -12.61 16.22
C ASN A 38 16.88 -12.19 17.60
N GLU A 39 17.77 -12.09 18.60
CA GLU A 39 17.43 -11.59 19.94
C GLU A 39 16.88 -10.15 19.88
N TYR A 40 17.49 -9.27 19.09
CA TYR A 40 16.96 -7.91 18.89
C TYR A 40 15.61 -7.89 18.16
N ALA A 41 15.41 -8.81 17.20
CA ALA A 41 14.12 -8.94 16.51
C ALA A 41 13.01 -9.41 17.48
N GLU A 42 13.34 -10.32 18.39
CA GLU A 42 12.46 -10.84 19.43
C GLU A 42 12.10 -9.74 20.43
N ILE A 43 13.07 -9.00 20.97
CA ILE A 43 12.83 -7.83 21.83
C ILE A 43 11.94 -6.81 21.11
N GLY A 44 12.20 -6.52 19.84
CA GLY A 44 11.36 -5.61 19.05
C GLY A 44 9.93 -6.14 18.85
N ALA A 45 9.75 -7.44 18.70
CA ALA A 45 8.45 -8.09 18.60
C ALA A 45 7.70 -8.05 19.94
N GLU A 46 8.39 -8.28 21.06
CA GLU A 46 7.85 -8.15 22.41
C GLU A 46 7.42 -6.71 22.70
N LEU A 47 8.24 -5.70 22.39
CA LEU A 47 7.89 -4.29 22.58
C LEU A 47 6.66 -3.88 21.77
N ARG A 48 6.53 -4.35 20.52
CA ARG A 48 5.32 -4.14 19.70
C ARG A 48 4.11 -4.91 20.25
N GLY A 49 4.34 -6.11 20.78
CA GLY A 49 3.35 -6.91 21.49
C GLY A 49 2.85 -6.20 22.75
N MET A 50 3.75 -5.64 23.56
CA MET A 50 3.42 -4.84 24.75
C MET A 50 2.73 -3.53 24.39
N ALA A 51 3.13 -2.84 23.32
CA ALA A 51 2.42 -1.65 22.84
C ALA A 51 1.00 -1.97 22.35
N SER A 52 0.80 -3.18 21.80
CA SER A 52 -0.50 -3.66 21.31
C SER A 52 -1.35 -4.28 22.43
N ALA A 53 -0.73 -4.84 23.46
CA ALA A 53 -1.35 -5.44 24.65
C ALA A 53 -1.53 -4.45 25.81
N ALA A 54 -0.89 -3.28 25.74
CA ALA A 54 -1.24 -2.13 26.55
C ALA A 54 -2.67 -1.76 26.18
N SER A 55 -3.62 -2.28 26.97
CA SER A 55 -4.99 -1.82 26.96
C SER A 55 -4.96 -0.30 27.02
N ALA A 56 -5.82 0.35 26.23
CA ALA A 56 -6.11 1.76 26.42
C ALA A 56 -6.48 1.91 27.89
N GLN A 57 -5.54 2.39 28.71
CA GLN A 57 -5.90 2.80 30.06
C GLN A 57 -6.96 3.85 29.84
N ALA A 58 -8.18 3.53 30.29
CA ALA A 58 -9.24 4.50 30.37
C ALA A 58 -8.67 5.63 31.21
N ILE A 59 -8.23 6.70 30.54
CA ILE A 59 -7.89 7.95 31.18
C ILE A 59 -9.16 8.28 31.95
N PRO A 60 -9.13 8.37 33.29
CA PRO A 60 -10.33 8.67 34.06
C PRO A 60 -10.95 9.92 33.45
N GLU A 61 -12.27 9.98 33.35
CA GLU A 61 -13.01 11.18 32.94
C GLU A 61 -12.82 12.32 33.97
N GLY A 62 -11.59 12.79 34.10
CA GLY A 62 -11.25 14.04 34.74
C GLY A 62 -11.58 15.13 33.75
N ARG A 63 -12.71 15.82 33.99
CA ARG A 63 -13.11 17.05 33.30
C ARG A 63 -11.88 17.91 32.95
N TRP A 64 -11.44 17.85 31.70
CA TRP A 64 -10.65 18.91 31.12
C TRP A 64 -11.59 20.10 30.96
N ARG A 65 -11.79 20.87 32.04
CA ARG A 65 -12.19 22.26 31.87
C ARG A 65 -11.03 22.90 31.12
N LEU A 66 -11.20 23.11 29.82
CA LEU A 66 -10.44 24.12 29.09
C LEU A 66 -10.52 25.38 29.95
N ALA A 67 -9.43 25.68 30.65
CA ALA A 67 -9.31 26.97 31.31
C ALA A 67 -9.53 28.01 30.22
N LYS A 68 -10.45 28.95 30.46
CA LYS A 68 -10.66 30.11 29.57
C LYS A 68 -9.27 30.61 29.15
N PRO A 69 -9.04 30.89 27.85
CA PRO A 69 -7.71 31.23 27.37
C PRO A 69 -7.19 32.41 28.17
N ALA A 70 -6.19 32.17 29.02
CA ALA A 70 -5.45 33.24 29.65
C ALA A 70 -4.74 33.98 28.52
N ALA A 71 -4.89 35.31 28.48
CA ALA A 71 -4.32 36.16 27.44
C ALA A 71 -2.85 35.76 27.15
N ALA A 72 -2.59 35.29 25.92
CA ALA A 72 -1.33 34.70 25.49
C ALA A 72 -0.11 35.64 25.67
N THR A 73 -0.35 36.93 25.90
CA THR A 73 0.67 37.95 26.12
C THR A 73 1.42 37.80 27.45
N ASN A 74 0.81 37.21 28.49
CA ASN A 74 1.47 37.05 29.79
C ASN A 74 2.36 35.80 29.88
N TRP A 75 2.07 34.74 29.11
CA TRP A 75 2.86 33.50 29.11
C TRP A 75 4.24 33.72 28.50
N LEU A 76 4.31 34.32 27.31
CA LEU A 76 5.56 34.67 26.63
C LEU A 76 6.47 35.60 27.47
N ARG A 77 5.88 36.54 28.22
CA ARG A 77 6.62 37.46 29.09
C ARG A 77 7.17 36.77 30.34
N LYS A 78 6.42 35.84 30.93
CA LYS A 78 6.89 35.01 32.06
C LYS A 78 7.99 34.04 31.61
N TRP A 79 7.84 33.43 30.44
CA TRP A 79 8.81 32.50 29.86
C TRP A 79 10.15 33.17 29.52
N ARG A 80 10.13 34.41 29.02
CA ARG A 80 11.34 35.21 28.75
C ARG A 80 12.12 35.58 30.02
N GLY A 81 11.48 35.60 31.19
CA GLY A 81 12.12 35.95 32.47
C GLY A 81 12.77 34.78 33.20
N THR A 82 12.35 33.54 32.92
CA THR A 82 12.78 32.34 33.68
C THR A 82 13.74 31.42 32.95
N MET A 83 13.99 31.64 31.65
CA MET A 83 14.92 30.80 30.89
C MET A 83 16.38 31.18 31.16
N ARG A 84 17.11 30.27 31.80
CA ARG A 84 18.59 30.27 31.93
C ARG A 84 19.31 29.67 30.71
N ILE A 85 18.58 29.26 29.68
CA ILE A 85 19.15 28.66 28.48
C ILE A 85 19.59 29.81 27.54
N PRO A 86 20.87 29.84 27.09
CA PRO A 86 21.32 30.81 26.11
C PRO A 86 20.46 30.73 24.84
N ARG A 87 20.01 31.89 24.34
CA ARG A 87 19.08 31.99 23.19
C ARG A 87 19.55 31.21 21.95
N PHE A 88 20.87 31.12 21.75
CA PHE A 88 21.48 30.37 20.66
C PHE A 88 21.25 28.86 20.76
N ALA A 89 21.28 28.28 21.97
CA ALA A 89 21.06 26.84 22.16
C ALA A 89 19.61 26.45 21.86
N PHE A 90 18.66 27.31 22.23
CA PHE A 90 17.25 27.09 21.92
C PHE A 90 16.95 27.21 20.41
N ALA A 91 17.55 28.20 19.74
CA ALA A 91 17.43 28.33 18.28
C ALA A 91 18.03 27.12 17.55
N LEU A 92 19.21 26.63 17.99
CA LEU A 92 19.83 25.42 17.45
C LEU A 92 18.97 24.18 17.69
N MET A 93 18.35 24.05 18.86
CA MET A 93 17.46 22.94 19.18
C MET A 93 16.22 22.95 18.27
N LEU A 94 15.62 24.11 18.03
CA LEU A 94 14.50 24.22 17.10
C LEU A 94 14.92 23.89 15.66
N ILE A 95 16.06 24.39 15.19
CA ILE A 95 16.59 24.07 13.86
C ILE A 95 16.86 22.56 13.74
N ALA A 96 17.44 21.94 14.77
CA ALA A 96 17.68 20.49 14.80
C ALA A 96 16.38 19.70 14.76
N ILE A 97 15.36 20.11 15.53
CA ILE A 97 14.03 19.48 15.50
C ILE A 97 13.38 19.64 14.12
N PHE A 98 13.44 20.84 13.52
CA PHE A 98 12.88 21.07 12.19
C PHE A 98 13.64 20.27 11.11
N ALA A 99 14.97 20.23 11.17
CA ALA A 99 15.80 19.43 10.26
C ALA A 99 15.55 17.92 10.40
N LEU A 100 15.39 17.42 11.63
CA LEU A 100 15.05 16.02 11.90
C LEU A 100 13.61 15.68 11.49
N SER A 101 12.66 16.60 11.69
CA SER A 101 11.25 16.41 11.34
C SER A 101 11.00 16.46 9.83
N GLY A 102 11.84 17.17 9.06
CA GLY A 102 11.77 17.22 7.60
C GLY A 102 12.28 15.95 6.90
N GLY A 103 12.98 15.06 7.61
CA GLY A 103 13.57 13.84 7.04
C GLY A 103 12.63 12.64 6.93
N LEU A 104 11.43 12.69 7.53
CA LEU A 104 10.56 11.51 7.72
C LEU A 104 9.47 11.31 6.65
N ALA A 105 9.42 12.14 5.60
CA ALA A 105 8.41 12.05 4.55
C ALA A 105 8.84 11.27 3.29
N LEU A 106 10.00 10.59 3.32
CA LEU A 106 10.37 9.63 2.29
C LEU A 106 10.07 8.22 2.81
N VAL A 107 8.94 7.67 2.38
CA VAL A 107 8.69 6.22 2.41
C VAL A 107 9.72 5.58 1.48
N LYS A 108 10.95 5.43 1.96
CA LYS A 108 11.94 4.58 1.31
C LYS A 108 11.46 3.15 1.50
N ALA A 109 11.17 2.47 0.40
CA ALA A 109 11.10 1.02 0.36
C ALA A 109 12.25 0.47 1.21
N ARG A 110 11.99 -0.37 2.22
CA ARG A 110 13.04 -0.91 3.09
C ARG A 110 13.90 -1.87 2.24
N PRO A 111 15.14 -1.52 1.84
CA PRO A 111 16.01 -2.50 1.23
C PRO A 111 16.33 -3.61 2.26
N GLY A 112 16.19 -4.87 1.86
CA GLY A 112 16.61 -6.02 2.67
C GLY A 112 15.63 -6.57 3.73
N GLY A 113 14.39 -6.07 3.82
CA GLY A 113 13.40 -6.60 4.78
C GLY A 113 12.68 -7.89 4.34
N ASN A 114 12.58 -8.12 3.02
CA ASN A 114 11.72 -9.15 2.44
C ASN A 114 12.45 -10.15 1.51
N GLY A 115 13.78 -10.15 1.51
CA GLY A 115 14.60 -11.03 0.68
C GLY A 115 14.63 -10.65 -0.82
N PRO A 116 15.46 -11.34 -1.62
CA PRO A 116 15.54 -11.13 -3.07
C PRO A 116 14.22 -11.48 -3.77
N VAL A 117 13.84 -10.63 -4.72
CA VAL A 117 12.61 -10.70 -5.48
C VAL A 117 12.93 -10.79 -6.97
N LEU A 118 12.17 -11.59 -7.71
CA LEU A 118 12.16 -11.60 -9.16
C LEU A 118 10.92 -10.84 -9.64
N LEU A 119 11.14 -9.68 -10.24
CA LEU A 119 10.13 -8.90 -10.92
C LEU A 119 9.93 -9.46 -12.33
N LEU A 120 8.83 -10.16 -12.55
CA LEU A 120 8.43 -10.65 -13.87
C LEU A 120 7.61 -9.61 -14.62
N SER A 121 7.84 -9.51 -15.93
CA SER A 121 7.09 -8.64 -16.84
C SER A 121 6.53 -9.48 -17.98
N PHE A 122 5.20 -9.54 -18.09
CA PHE A 122 4.44 -10.23 -19.13
C PHE A 122 4.01 -9.23 -20.20
N LYS A 123 4.59 -9.30 -21.38
CA LYS A 123 4.20 -8.51 -22.54
C LYS A 123 3.36 -9.33 -23.50
N ILE A 124 2.18 -8.80 -23.82
CA ILE A 124 1.24 -9.45 -24.72
C ILE A 124 1.29 -8.80 -26.08
N PRO A 125 1.35 -9.58 -27.16
CA PRO A 125 1.50 -9.03 -28.51
C PRO A 125 0.30 -8.20 -28.98
N GLN A 126 -0.89 -8.45 -28.41
CA GLN A 126 -2.14 -7.77 -28.77
C GLN A 126 -2.48 -6.57 -27.87
N GLY A 127 -1.58 -6.18 -26.97
CA GLY A 127 -1.79 -5.02 -26.08
C GLY A 127 -0.49 -4.24 -25.84
N ASP A 128 -0.63 -2.93 -25.62
CA ASP A 128 0.53 -2.05 -25.38
C ASP A 128 1.04 -2.10 -23.93
N LYS A 129 0.26 -2.69 -23.01
CA LYS A 129 0.60 -2.78 -21.60
C LYS A 129 1.40 -4.05 -21.30
N ALA A 130 2.49 -3.88 -20.55
CA ALA A 130 3.16 -4.97 -19.86
C ALA A 130 2.54 -5.13 -18.46
N TRP A 131 2.41 -6.36 -18.01
CA TRP A 131 1.91 -6.68 -16.69
C TRP A 131 3.04 -7.20 -15.83
N ASP A 132 3.30 -6.50 -14.74
CA ASP A 132 4.43 -6.80 -13.88
C ASP A 132 3.96 -7.48 -12.59
N CYS A 133 4.71 -8.47 -12.13
CA CYS A 133 4.45 -9.18 -10.89
C CYS A 133 5.77 -9.38 -10.14
N ALA A 134 5.74 -9.30 -8.81
CA ALA A 134 6.88 -9.62 -7.97
C ALA A 134 6.74 -11.03 -7.36
N LEU A 135 7.78 -11.85 -7.51
CA LEU A 135 7.90 -13.16 -6.89
C LEU A 135 9.04 -13.17 -5.88
N ARG A 136 8.81 -13.62 -4.65
CA ARG A 136 9.92 -13.88 -3.73
C ARG A 136 10.72 -15.09 -4.17
N THR A 137 12.03 -15.00 -4.01
CA THR A 137 12.96 -16.10 -4.34
C THR A 137 13.58 -16.75 -3.11
N ASP A 138 13.32 -16.20 -1.92
CA ASP A 138 13.90 -16.61 -0.63
C ASP A 138 13.01 -17.54 0.20
N ARG A 139 11.70 -17.58 -0.11
CA ARG A 139 10.72 -18.42 0.58
C ARG A 139 9.93 -19.21 -0.47
N GLY A 140 9.72 -20.50 -0.20
CA GLY A 140 9.11 -21.43 -1.15
C GLY A 140 7.66 -21.09 -1.52
N THR A 141 7.22 -21.62 -2.66
CA THR A 141 5.85 -21.60 -3.22
C THR A 141 5.22 -20.22 -3.45
N ASP A 142 6.01 -19.15 -3.49
CA ASP A 142 5.46 -17.85 -3.88
C ASP A 142 5.06 -17.88 -5.37
N SER A 143 3.83 -17.45 -5.64
CA SER A 143 3.24 -17.45 -6.97
C SER A 143 2.47 -16.17 -7.17
N CYS A 144 2.59 -15.61 -8.37
CA CYS A 144 1.78 -14.49 -8.78
C CYS A 144 0.87 -14.92 -9.92
N ALA A 145 -0.30 -14.31 -9.98
CA ALA A 145 -1.22 -14.49 -11.06
C ALA A 145 -1.62 -13.14 -11.63
N PHE A 146 -1.91 -13.16 -12.92
CA PHE A 146 -2.39 -12.03 -13.65
C PHE A 146 -3.65 -12.46 -14.44
N PHE A 147 -4.63 -11.54 -14.54
CA PHE A 147 -5.89 -11.74 -15.26
C PHE A 147 -6.22 -10.58 -16.20
N GLY A 148 -6.34 -10.89 -17.48
CA GLY A 148 -6.42 -9.91 -18.55
C GLY A 148 -7.80 -9.92 -19.17
N ALA A 149 -8.62 -8.96 -18.75
CA ALA A 149 -9.81 -8.55 -19.49
C ALA A 149 -9.41 -7.50 -20.54
N ASN A 150 -10.20 -7.34 -21.61
CA ASN A 150 -9.95 -6.47 -22.78
C ASN A 150 -9.00 -7.02 -23.86
N LEU A 151 -8.78 -8.33 -23.90
CA LEU A 151 -8.21 -9.05 -25.04
C LEU A 151 -9.37 -9.63 -25.89
N PRO A 152 -9.14 -10.30 -27.05
CA PRO A 152 -10.19 -11.06 -27.75
C PRO A 152 -10.75 -12.26 -26.96
N GLY A 153 -10.52 -12.29 -25.65
CA GLY A 153 -10.93 -13.27 -24.67
C GLY A 153 -10.35 -12.89 -23.31
N GLU A 154 -10.32 -13.85 -22.41
CA GLU A 154 -9.66 -13.72 -21.11
C GLU A 154 -8.38 -14.53 -21.08
N LEU A 155 -7.29 -13.87 -20.70
CA LEU A 155 -6.01 -14.50 -20.47
C LEU A 155 -5.73 -14.56 -18.97
N ALA A 156 -5.45 -15.76 -18.48
CA ALA A 156 -4.96 -15.98 -17.13
C ALA A 156 -3.55 -16.58 -17.17
N VAL A 157 -2.62 -15.96 -16.45
CA VAL A 157 -1.24 -16.43 -16.34
C VAL A 157 -0.86 -16.49 -14.88
N SER A 158 -0.33 -17.63 -14.43
CA SER A 158 0.27 -17.78 -13.12
C SER A 158 1.71 -18.19 -13.28
N ALA A 159 2.62 -17.53 -12.54
CA ALA A 159 4.01 -17.89 -12.49
C ALA A 159 4.42 -18.20 -11.05
N ARG A 160 5.24 -19.23 -10.88
CA ARG A 160 5.75 -19.69 -9.60
C ARG A 160 7.26 -19.84 -9.69
N PHE A 161 7.95 -19.36 -8.67
CA PHE A 161 9.39 -19.60 -8.54
C PHE A 161 9.63 -21.08 -8.17
N ILE A 162 10.49 -21.77 -8.92
CA ILE A 162 10.89 -23.15 -8.62
C ILE A 162 12.27 -23.14 -7.95
N ARG A 163 13.28 -22.61 -8.63
CA ARG A 163 14.66 -22.52 -8.12
C ARG A 163 15.51 -21.55 -8.93
N LYS A 164 16.65 -21.16 -8.38
CA LYS A 164 17.70 -20.38 -9.06
C LYS A 164 18.94 -21.25 -9.23
N GLU A 165 19.51 -21.25 -10.43
CA GLU A 165 20.79 -21.88 -10.75
C GLU A 165 21.72 -20.85 -11.40
N SER A 166 22.76 -20.43 -10.67
CA SER A 166 23.64 -19.33 -11.09
C SER A 166 22.80 -18.09 -11.39
N GLU A 167 22.89 -17.52 -12.60
CA GLU A 167 22.09 -16.37 -13.03
C GLU A 167 20.70 -16.73 -13.56
N ARG A 168 20.37 -18.00 -13.75
CA ARG A 168 19.09 -18.42 -14.35
C ARG A 168 18.07 -18.78 -13.29
N VAL A 169 16.81 -18.47 -13.57
CA VAL A 169 15.68 -18.82 -12.70
C VAL A 169 14.78 -19.80 -13.42
N GLN A 170 14.43 -20.90 -12.74
CA GLN A 170 13.42 -21.83 -13.19
C GLN A 170 12.05 -21.38 -12.69
N LEU A 171 11.11 -21.26 -13.62
CA LEU A 171 9.73 -20.84 -13.36
C LEU A 171 8.77 -21.96 -13.74
N GLY A 172 7.75 -22.17 -12.92
CA GLY A 172 6.55 -22.92 -13.29
C GLY A 172 5.50 -21.93 -13.78
N ILE A 173 5.06 -22.05 -15.03
CA ILE A 173 4.07 -21.16 -15.63
C ILE A 173 2.84 -21.96 -16.03
N LYS A 174 1.67 -21.50 -15.56
CA LYS A 174 0.35 -21.98 -15.96
C LYS A 174 -0.32 -20.89 -16.78
N THR A 175 -0.93 -21.27 -17.89
CA THR A 175 -1.63 -20.33 -18.77
C THR A 175 -2.99 -20.89 -19.17
N ASN A 176 -4.00 -20.05 -19.15
CA ASN A 176 -5.32 -20.34 -19.71
C ASN A 176 -5.76 -19.19 -20.61
N PHE A 177 -6.37 -19.51 -21.73
CA PHE A 177 -7.07 -18.52 -22.54
C PHE A 177 -8.46 -19.01 -22.87
N THR A 178 -9.45 -18.15 -22.66
CA THR A 178 -10.84 -18.42 -23.07
C THR A 178 -11.27 -17.33 -24.03
N SER A 179 -11.57 -17.68 -25.28
CA SER A 179 -11.96 -16.68 -26.29
C SER A 179 -13.33 -16.07 -25.98
N ALA A 180 -13.52 -14.79 -26.32
CA ALA A 180 -14.78 -14.09 -26.10
C ALA A 180 -15.98 -14.76 -26.82
N ALA A 181 -15.73 -15.48 -27.91
CA ALA A 181 -16.74 -16.25 -28.63
C ALA A 181 -17.32 -17.40 -27.80
N VAL A 182 -16.53 -17.96 -26.88
CA VAL A 182 -16.94 -19.03 -25.97
C VAL A 182 -17.64 -18.48 -24.73
N MET A 183 -17.31 -17.27 -24.28
CA MET A 183 -17.79 -16.65 -23.03
C MET A 183 -19.21 -16.04 -23.11
N GLN A 184 -20.17 -16.71 -23.75
CA GLN A 184 -21.54 -16.20 -23.99
C GLN A 184 -22.14 -15.38 -22.80
N ARG A 185 -22.20 -14.05 -22.98
CA ARG A 185 -22.86 -12.98 -22.17
C ARG A 185 -22.47 -12.83 -20.67
N GLN A 186 -22.13 -11.58 -20.32
CA GLN A 186 -22.09 -10.97 -18.97
C GLN A 186 -21.57 -11.88 -17.86
N TYR A 187 -20.31 -12.30 -17.98
CA TYR A 187 -19.60 -12.91 -16.86
C TYR A 187 -19.04 -11.82 -15.94
N ILE A 188 -19.54 -11.76 -14.69
CA ILE A 188 -18.91 -11.02 -13.60
C ILE A 188 -17.83 -11.95 -13.04
N HIS A 189 -16.57 -11.80 -13.46
CA HIS A 189 -15.50 -12.65 -12.97
C HIS A 189 -15.22 -12.38 -11.48
N LYS A 190 -15.36 -13.43 -10.67
CA LYS A 190 -14.63 -13.56 -9.42
C LYS A 190 -13.33 -14.28 -9.76
N PHE A 191 -12.24 -13.53 -9.85
CA PHE A 191 -10.92 -14.14 -10.04
C PHE A 191 -10.52 -14.88 -8.77
N GLU A 192 -10.67 -16.19 -8.77
CA GLU A 192 -10.22 -17.06 -7.69
C GLU A 192 -8.96 -17.80 -8.13
N PHE A 193 -7.92 -17.85 -7.29
CA PHE A 193 -6.68 -18.59 -7.58
C PHE A 193 -6.91 -20.07 -7.93
N ARG A 194 -8.04 -20.64 -7.48
CA ARG A 194 -8.48 -22.01 -7.82
C ARG A 194 -8.70 -22.23 -9.31
N MET A 195 -8.82 -21.19 -10.12
CA MET A 195 -8.94 -21.36 -11.58
C MET A 195 -7.68 -21.95 -12.22
N PHE A 196 -6.54 -21.96 -11.52
CA PHE A 196 -5.33 -22.66 -11.95
C PHE A 196 -5.26 -24.12 -11.47
N ASP A 197 -6.28 -24.60 -10.77
CA ASP A 197 -6.41 -26.01 -10.38
C ASP A 197 -6.68 -26.85 -11.63
N GLY A 198 -5.91 -27.92 -11.82
CA GLY A 198 -6.01 -28.77 -13.01
C GLY A 198 -5.35 -28.20 -14.27
N ILE A 199 -4.88 -26.95 -14.28
CA ILE A 199 -4.10 -26.41 -15.40
C ILE A 199 -2.67 -26.94 -15.33
N PRO A 200 -2.14 -27.58 -16.41
CA PRO A 200 -0.77 -28.05 -16.46
C PRO A 200 0.23 -26.91 -16.26
N GLU A 201 1.19 -27.12 -15.36
CA GLU A 201 2.33 -26.23 -15.19
C GLU A 201 3.43 -26.62 -16.16
N GLN A 202 3.95 -25.65 -16.91
CA GLN A 202 5.11 -25.81 -17.78
C GLN A 202 6.33 -25.16 -17.16
N GLU A 203 7.47 -25.84 -17.18
CA GLU A 203 8.72 -25.33 -16.62
C GLU A 203 9.54 -24.59 -17.68
N TYR A 204 10.04 -23.42 -17.32
CA TYR A 204 10.88 -22.61 -18.17
C TYR A 204 12.12 -22.11 -17.42
N TRP A 205 13.23 -22.01 -18.15
CA TRP A 205 14.40 -21.29 -17.70
C TRP A 205 14.35 -19.85 -18.22
N LEU A 206 14.32 -18.91 -17.28
CA LEU A 206 14.42 -17.50 -17.54
C LEU A 206 15.84 -17.03 -17.19
N GLU A 207 16.48 -16.34 -18.12
CA GLU A 207 17.68 -15.56 -17.82
C GLU A 207 17.23 -14.11 -17.61
N PRO A 208 17.61 -13.47 -16.48
CA PRO A 208 17.41 -12.04 -16.29
C PRO A 208 17.92 -11.28 -17.52
N ASP A 209 17.17 -10.27 -17.97
CA ASP A 209 17.42 -9.49 -19.19
C ASP A 209 17.13 -10.19 -20.54
N LYS A 210 16.81 -11.48 -20.56
CA LYS A 210 16.34 -12.17 -21.77
C LYS A 210 14.84 -12.35 -21.77
N LYS A 211 14.28 -12.28 -22.99
CA LYS A 211 12.87 -12.56 -23.23
C LYS A 211 12.67 -14.07 -23.40
N LEU A 212 11.84 -14.64 -22.54
CA LEU A 212 11.28 -15.97 -22.66
C LEU A 212 9.97 -15.88 -23.46
N LYS A 213 9.76 -16.82 -24.38
CA LYS A 213 8.51 -16.93 -25.15
C LYS A 213 7.67 -18.09 -24.58
N VAL A 214 6.50 -17.78 -24.06
CA VAL A 214 5.54 -18.75 -23.52
C VAL A 214 4.39 -18.91 -24.50
N ALA A 215 4.19 -20.12 -25.00
CA ALA A 215 3.07 -20.42 -25.89
C ALA A 215 1.79 -20.60 -25.07
N VAL A 216 0.74 -19.87 -25.44
CA VAL A 216 -0.59 -19.97 -24.86
C VAL A 216 -1.53 -20.51 -25.93
N ALA A 217 -2.12 -21.67 -25.66
CA ALA A 217 -3.05 -22.32 -26.57
C ALA A 217 -4.18 -21.35 -26.96
N GLU A 218 -4.51 -21.32 -28.26
CA GLU A 218 -5.59 -20.49 -28.84
C GLU A 218 -5.42 -18.97 -28.71
N PHE A 219 -4.34 -18.48 -28.09
CA PHE A 219 -4.04 -17.06 -27.92
C PHE A 219 -2.80 -16.60 -28.69
N GLY A 220 -1.74 -17.40 -28.69
CA GLY A 220 -0.47 -17.08 -29.33
C GLY A 220 0.71 -17.16 -28.36
N THR A 221 1.66 -16.23 -28.45
CA THR A 221 2.87 -16.22 -27.61
C THR A 221 2.89 -15.00 -26.70
N VAL A 222 3.13 -15.22 -25.41
CA VAL A 222 3.39 -14.17 -24.41
C VAL A 222 4.88 -14.05 -24.21
N GLU A 223 5.42 -12.83 -24.22
CA GLU A 223 6.81 -12.57 -23.87
C GLU A 223 6.92 -12.36 -22.35
N VAL A 224 7.81 -13.09 -21.71
CA VAL A 224 8.11 -12.97 -20.28
C VAL A 224 9.54 -12.50 -20.13
N SER A 225 9.78 -11.50 -19.29
CA SER A 225 11.12 -11.06 -18.90
C SER A 225 11.19 -10.94 -17.38
N GLY A 226 12.40 -10.92 -16.83
CA GLY A 226 12.60 -10.85 -15.40
C GLY A 226 13.76 -9.96 -15.00
N GLU A 227 13.60 -9.27 -13.88
CA GLU A 227 14.62 -8.46 -13.22
C GLU A 227 14.75 -8.91 -11.77
N LEU A 228 15.97 -9.11 -11.28
CA LEU A 228 16.22 -9.44 -9.88
C LEU A 228 16.37 -8.16 -9.06
N LEU A 229 15.54 -8.03 -8.03
CA LEU A 229 15.54 -6.93 -7.08
C LEU A 229 16.00 -7.43 -5.70
N ASP A 230 16.68 -6.58 -4.94
CA ASP A 230 17.10 -6.85 -3.55
C ASP A 230 16.01 -6.53 -2.51
N HIS A 231 14.86 -6.05 -2.97
CA HIS A 231 13.69 -5.73 -2.16
C HIS A 231 12.39 -5.95 -2.93
N MET A 232 11.30 -6.11 -2.17
CA MET A 232 9.96 -6.08 -2.74
C MET A 232 9.65 -4.65 -3.21
N PRO A 233 9.35 -4.42 -4.50
CA PRO A 233 8.92 -3.11 -4.95
C PRO A 233 7.63 -2.75 -4.22
N VAL A 234 7.45 -1.47 -3.94
CA VAL A 234 6.19 -1.01 -3.35
C VAL A 234 5.18 -0.93 -4.49
N MET A 235 4.13 -1.74 -4.43
CA MET A 235 3.16 -1.91 -5.52
C MET A 235 1.80 -1.32 -5.13
N ALA A 236 1.21 -0.54 -6.03
CA ALA A 236 -0.22 -0.24 -6.00
C ALA A 236 -1.00 -1.39 -6.66
N SER A 237 -1.00 -1.43 -8.00
CA SER A 237 -1.48 -2.58 -8.79
C SER A 237 -0.35 -3.21 -9.60
N ASN A 238 0.58 -2.38 -10.09
CA ASN A 238 1.71 -2.78 -10.92
C ASN A 238 3.03 -2.24 -10.29
N PRO A 239 4.09 -3.06 -10.19
CA PRO A 239 5.45 -2.67 -9.80
C PRO A 239 6.04 -1.41 -10.46
N ARG A 240 5.63 -1.07 -11.68
CA ARG A 240 6.10 0.12 -12.41
C ARG A 240 5.19 1.33 -12.26
N GLU A 241 4.04 1.16 -11.62
CA GLU A 241 3.12 2.27 -11.36
C GLU A 241 3.68 3.14 -10.23
N ALA A 242 3.73 4.46 -10.45
CA ALA A 242 4.18 5.38 -9.42
C ALA A 242 3.17 5.40 -8.25
N LEU A 243 3.64 5.32 -7.01
CA LEU A 243 2.80 5.43 -5.80
C LEU A 243 2.33 6.86 -5.49
N ASP A 244 2.94 7.86 -6.10
CA ASP A 244 2.50 9.25 -6.03
C ASP A 244 1.63 9.58 -7.26
N PRO A 245 0.36 9.98 -7.09
CA PRO A 245 -0.57 10.08 -8.20
C PRO A 245 -0.16 11.23 -9.13
N GLY A 246 -0.49 11.11 -10.41
CA GLY A 246 -0.45 12.23 -11.36
C GLY A 246 -1.36 13.39 -10.94
N GLU A 247 -1.26 14.52 -11.64
CA GLU A 247 -2.02 15.74 -11.31
C GLU A 247 -3.55 15.54 -11.36
N ALA A 248 -4.03 14.68 -12.26
CA ALA A 248 -5.44 14.36 -12.44
C ALA A 248 -5.81 12.96 -11.91
N GLU A 249 -4.89 12.29 -11.23
CA GLU A 249 -5.12 10.94 -10.73
C GLU A 249 -5.65 10.98 -9.29
N PHE A 250 -6.54 10.04 -9.02
CA PHE A 250 -7.08 9.77 -7.70
C PHE A 250 -6.90 8.29 -7.41
N ARG A 251 -6.61 7.94 -6.16
CA ARG A 251 -6.57 6.53 -5.76
C ARG A 251 -6.73 6.35 -4.27
N ILE A 252 -7.26 5.19 -3.91
CA ILE A 252 -7.36 4.75 -2.53
C ILE A 252 -6.68 3.40 -2.43
N LEU A 253 -5.56 3.32 -1.72
CA LEU A 253 -4.79 2.09 -1.51
C LEU A 253 -4.80 1.70 -0.03
N SER A 254 -5.14 0.44 0.25
CA SER A 254 -5.21 -0.13 1.61
C SER A 254 -5.87 0.80 2.64
N PRO A 255 -7.12 1.26 2.41
CA PRO A 255 -7.73 2.28 3.26
C PRO A 255 -8.07 1.78 4.66
N VAL A 256 -7.92 2.69 5.62
CA VAL A 256 -8.46 2.60 6.97
C VAL A 256 -9.39 3.79 7.19
N LEU A 257 -10.64 3.53 7.57
CA LEU A 257 -11.58 4.58 7.94
C LEU A 257 -11.75 4.60 9.46
N ILE A 258 -11.53 5.78 10.04
CA ILE A 258 -11.61 6.04 11.47
C ILE A 258 -12.71 7.07 11.72
N ARG A 259 -13.50 6.88 12.77
CA ARG A 259 -14.46 7.86 13.27
C ARG A 259 -14.14 8.18 14.72
N GLY A 260 -13.68 9.40 14.99
CA GLY A 260 -13.12 9.77 16.29
C GLY A 260 -11.94 8.88 16.65
N ASN A 261 -12.10 8.00 17.64
CA ASN A 261 -11.10 7.02 18.08
C ASN A 261 -11.45 5.57 17.71
N GLN A 262 -12.50 5.36 16.90
CA GLN A 262 -12.95 4.03 16.50
C GLN A 262 -12.56 3.75 15.05
N MET A 263 -11.84 2.64 14.82
CA MET A 263 -11.63 2.10 13.48
C MET A 263 -12.92 1.46 12.98
N LEU A 264 -13.50 1.99 11.91
CA LEU A 264 -14.73 1.47 11.29
C LEU A 264 -14.43 0.36 10.29
N ALA A 265 -13.34 0.52 9.52
CA ALA A 265 -12.89 -0.48 8.56
C ALA A 265 -11.36 -0.42 8.42
N ASN A 266 -10.77 -1.59 8.28
CA ASN A 266 -9.39 -1.77 7.82
C ASN A 266 -9.45 -2.69 6.60
N MET A 267 -9.12 -2.13 5.44
CA MET A 267 -9.20 -2.80 4.15
C MET A 267 -7.79 -2.95 3.58
N ALA A 268 -6.86 -3.40 4.41
CA ALA A 268 -5.50 -3.73 3.99
C ALA A 268 -5.52 -4.61 2.73
N GLY A 269 -4.77 -4.19 1.71
CA GLY A 269 -4.70 -4.86 0.41
C GLY A 269 -5.83 -4.51 -0.58
N ALA A 270 -6.90 -3.83 -0.15
CA ALA A 270 -7.93 -3.34 -1.07
C ALA A 270 -7.45 -2.09 -1.81
N MET A 271 -7.96 -1.88 -3.02
CA MET A 271 -7.65 -0.70 -3.80
C MET A 271 -8.80 -0.22 -4.69
N ALA A 272 -8.84 1.08 -4.95
CA ALA A 272 -9.59 1.69 -6.04
C ALA A 272 -8.66 2.68 -6.75
N ILE A 273 -8.46 2.47 -8.06
CA ILE A 273 -7.75 3.37 -8.95
C ILE A 273 -8.76 3.74 -10.04
N PRO A 274 -9.46 4.87 -9.90
CA PRO A 274 -10.30 5.39 -10.97
C PRO A 274 -9.43 5.83 -12.15
N ASP A 275 -9.78 5.37 -13.36
CA ASP A 275 -8.97 5.53 -14.56
C ASP A 275 -9.34 6.79 -15.37
N GLU A 276 -10.50 7.40 -15.10
CA GLU A 276 -11.00 8.59 -15.78
C GLU A 276 -11.04 9.82 -14.85
N GLY A 277 -10.85 11.01 -15.41
CA GLY A 277 -10.77 12.26 -14.62
C GLY A 277 -12.06 12.63 -13.86
N ASP A 278 -13.19 12.06 -14.25
CA ASP A 278 -14.50 12.25 -13.60
C ASP A 278 -14.87 11.08 -12.66
N ASP A 279 -13.96 10.12 -12.46
CA ASP A 279 -14.23 8.99 -11.61
C ASP A 279 -13.73 9.25 -10.17
N GLY A 280 -14.51 8.75 -9.21
CA GLY A 280 -14.18 8.73 -7.79
C GLY A 280 -14.10 7.30 -7.26
N ALA A 281 -13.93 7.18 -5.95
CA ALA A 281 -13.99 5.91 -5.25
C ALA A 281 -15.20 5.83 -4.33
N ILE A 282 -15.77 4.64 -4.22
CA ILE A 282 -16.83 4.31 -3.28
C ILE A 282 -16.35 3.29 -2.27
N LEU A 283 -16.75 3.51 -1.03
CA LEU A 283 -16.44 2.66 0.10
C LEU A 283 -17.73 2.35 0.84
N HIS A 284 -18.19 1.11 0.78
CA HIS A 284 -19.28 0.64 1.62
C HIS A 284 -18.73 -0.04 2.87
N ILE A 285 -19.29 0.32 4.03
CA ILE A 285 -19.01 -0.34 5.31
C ILE A 285 -20.35 -0.81 5.89
N PRO A 286 -20.49 -2.11 6.23
CA PRO A 286 -21.72 -2.61 6.82
C PRO A 286 -22.15 -1.79 8.04
N ARG A 287 -23.43 -1.43 8.09
CA ARG A 287 -24.07 -0.60 9.15
C ARG A 287 -23.66 0.87 9.18
N GLU A 288 -22.55 1.24 8.55
CA GLU A 288 -22.13 2.63 8.45
C GLU A 288 -22.66 3.27 7.16
N GLY A 289 -22.74 2.54 6.05
CA GLY A 289 -23.29 3.02 4.78
C GLY A 289 -22.25 3.18 3.69
N LEU A 290 -22.55 4.04 2.71
CA LEU A 290 -21.68 4.29 1.56
C LEU A 290 -20.96 5.63 1.72
N PHE A 291 -19.65 5.62 1.60
CA PHE A 291 -18.81 6.80 1.47
C PHE A 291 -18.39 6.95 0.01
N ILE A 292 -18.39 8.17 -0.49
CA ILE A 292 -18.02 8.51 -1.86
C ILE A 292 -16.93 9.58 -1.77
N PHE A 293 -15.82 9.36 -2.45
CA PHE A 293 -14.69 10.26 -2.52
C PHE A 293 -14.42 10.58 -3.99
N SER A 294 -14.22 11.86 -4.33
CA SER A 294 -13.98 12.26 -5.71
C SER A 294 -12.94 13.37 -5.81
N PRO A 295 -12.06 13.34 -6.84
CA PRO A 295 -11.17 14.46 -7.14
C PRO A 295 -11.92 15.64 -7.79
N VAL A 296 -13.20 15.48 -8.15
CA VAL A 296 -14.02 16.52 -8.79
C VAL A 296 -15.32 16.78 -8.01
N PRO A 297 -15.91 17.98 -8.12
CA PRO A 297 -17.20 18.27 -7.48
C PRO A 297 -18.32 17.36 -7.98
N PHE A 298 -19.23 16.97 -7.07
CA PHE A 298 -20.44 16.21 -7.40
C PHE A 298 -21.61 16.56 -6.48
N GLU A 299 -22.81 16.09 -6.84
CA GLU A 299 -24.06 16.39 -6.15
C GLU A 299 -24.03 15.96 -4.67
N GLU A 300 -24.23 16.94 -3.78
CA GLU A 300 -24.16 16.81 -2.31
C GLU A 300 -22.79 16.33 -1.78
N GLY A 301 -21.73 16.40 -2.59
CA GLY A 301 -20.36 16.23 -2.13
C GLY A 301 -19.88 17.47 -1.38
N ALA A 302 -19.46 17.30 -0.14
CA ALA A 302 -18.81 18.36 0.63
C ALA A 302 -17.34 18.45 0.24
N GLU A 303 -16.87 19.66 -0.06
CA GLU A 303 -15.45 19.90 -0.34
C GLU A 303 -14.62 19.81 0.93
N VAL A 304 -13.51 19.08 0.85
CA VAL A 304 -12.58 18.84 1.95
C VAL A 304 -11.17 19.16 1.47
N ALA A 305 -10.48 20.03 2.21
CA ALA A 305 -9.09 20.33 1.92
C ALA A 305 -8.19 19.13 2.23
N VAL A 306 -7.31 18.81 1.29
CA VAL A 306 -6.31 17.76 1.41
C VAL A 306 -4.94 18.40 1.29
N ARG A 307 -4.03 18.04 2.20
CA ARG A 307 -2.65 18.51 2.08
C ARG A 307 -2.00 17.86 0.87
N HIS A 308 -1.28 18.63 0.06
CA HIS A 308 -0.58 18.10 -1.11
C HIS A 308 0.31 16.89 -0.75
N GLY A 309 0.14 15.77 -1.46
CA GLY A 309 0.88 14.53 -1.19
C GLY A 309 0.45 13.80 0.08
N SER A 310 -0.68 14.17 0.69
CA SER A 310 -1.23 13.50 1.87
C SER A 310 -1.85 12.16 1.50
N ASN A 311 -1.68 11.19 2.38
CA ASN A 311 -2.39 9.91 2.38
C ASN A 311 -3.60 9.94 3.34
N GLN A 312 -4.09 11.14 3.68
CA GLN A 312 -5.13 11.36 4.67
C GLN A 312 -6.17 12.35 4.21
N VAL A 313 -7.44 12.04 4.45
CA VAL A 313 -8.59 12.94 4.28
C VAL A 313 -9.36 13.01 5.60
N GLU A 314 -9.37 14.20 6.21
CA GLU A 314 -10.16 14.50 7.41
C GLU A 314 -11.45 15.20 7.01
N PHE A 315 -12.60 14.64 7.38
CA PHE A 315 -13.90 15.21 6.99
C PHE A 315 -14.93 15.06 8.09
N THR A 316 -16.04 15.80 7.97
CA THR A 316 -17.18 15.70 8.88
C THR A 316 -18.43 15.34 8.09
N ALA A 317 -19.15 14.33 8.57
CA ALA A 317 -20.45 13.93 8.02
C ALA A 317 -21.42 13.65 9.19
N GLU A 318 -22.66 14.13 9.07
CA GLU A 318 -23.70 14.00 10.12
C GLU A 318 -23.22 14.42 11.53
N GLY A 319 -22.38 15.46 11.61
CA GLY A 319 -21.82 15.97 12.85
C GLY A 319 -20.75 15.07 13.51
N LYS A 320 -20.28 14.03 12.81
CA LYS A 320 -19.20 13.14 13.27
C LYS A 320 -17.94 13.37 12.44
N SER A 321 -16.80 13.36 13.11
CA SER A 321 -15.49 13.49 12.46
C SER A 321 -14.97 12.14 12.01
N TYR A 322 -14.48 12.11 10.77
CA TYR A 322 -13.91 10.95 10.11
C TYR A 322 -12.49 11.26 9.62
N LEU A 323 -11.66 10.22 9.61
CA LEU A 323 -10.32 10.24 9.02
C LEU A 323 -10.18 9.01 8.12
N LEU A 324 -10.01 9.24 6.83
CA LEU A 324 -9.56 8.21 5.89
C LEU A 324 -8.03 8.26 5.83
N VAL A 325 -7.37 7.12 6.06
CA VAL A 325 -5.92 6.95 5.89
C VAL A 325 -5.67 5.89 4.81
N THR A 326 -4.74 6.14 3.91
CA THR A 326 -4.34 5.21 2.84
C THR A 326 -2.85 4.87 2.93
N GLY A 327 -2.46 3.78 2.28
CA GLY A 327 -1.06 3.32 2.21
C GLY A 327 -0.16 4.19 1.32
N ALA A 328 -0.74 5.05 0.48
CA ALA A 328 -0.03 5.97 -0.41
C ALA A 328 -0.83 7.28 -0.60
N PRO A 329 -0.22 8.36 -1.12
CA PRO A 329 -0.92 9.60 -1.41
C PRO A 329 -2.17 9.39 -2.30
N ILE A 330 -3.25 10.09 -1.94
CA ILE A 330 -4.59 9.89 -2.53
C ILE A 330 -4.73 10.66 -3.84
N THR A 331 -4.26 11.91 -3.85
CA THR A 331 -4.30 12.82 -4.99
C THR A 331 -3.23 13.91 -4.82
N ARG A 332 -2.85 14.58 -5.91
CA ARG A 332 -2.09 15.84 -5.88
C ARG A 332 -2.99 17.09 -5.82
N GLY A 333 -4.30 16.91 -5.94
CA GLY A 333 -5.27 17.99 -5.77
C GLY A 333 -5.26 18.55 -4.35
N GLU A 334 -5.63 19.83 -4.24
CA GLU A 334 -5.76 20.51 -2.94
C GLU A 334 -7.07 20.15 -2.21
N HIS A 335 -8.02 19.53 -2.93
CA HIS A 335 -9.35 19.24 -2.44
C HIS A 335 -9.84 17.87 -2.90
N VAL A 336 -10.69 17.26 -2.08
CA VAL A 336 -11.46 16.05 -2.40
C VAL A 336 -12.90 16.30 -1.98
N TRP A 337 -13.86 15.87 -2.80
CA TRP A 337 -15.27 15.93 -2.47
C TRP A 337 -15.69 14.63 -1.79
N VAL A 338 -16.39 14.75 -0.67
CA VAL A 338 -16.78 13.61 0.15
C VAL A 338 -18.28 13.65 0.40
N ARG A 339 -18.95 12.51 0.22
CA ARG A 339 -20.35 12.31 0.61
C ARG A 339 -20.49 11.02 1.38
N HIS A 340 -21.31 11.05 2.43
CA HIS A 340 -21.69 9.88 3.20
C HIS A 340 -23.20 9.63 3.07
N LEU A 341 -23.57 8.38 2.82
CA LEU A 341 -24.95 7.91 2.68
C LEU A 341 -25.18 6.81 3.74
N PRO A 342 -25.58 7.19 4.97
CA PRO A 342 -25.61 6.26 6.11
C PRO A 342 -26.65 5.13 5.95
N ASP A 343 -27.72 5.38 5.20
CA ASP A 343 -28.83 4.45 5.00
C ASP A 343 -28.69 3.59 3.74
N TRP A 344 -27.66 3.84 2.92
CA TRP A 344 -27.44 3.06 1.70
C TRP A 344 -26.98 1.64 2.03
N ARG A 345 -27.58 0.65 1.40
CA ARG A 345 -27.26 -0.78 1.57
C ARG A 345 -27.25 -1.45 0.20
N PRO A 346 -26.24 -2.28 -0.12
CA PRO A 346 -26.27 -3.11 -1.31
C PRO A 346 -27.19 -4.32 -1.07
N LEU A 347 -28.04 -4.72 -2.03
CA LEU A 347 -28.90 -5.90 -1.82
C LEU A 347 -28.10 -7.21 -1.66
N ASN A 348 -26.96 -7.33 -2.37
CA ASN A 348 -26.27 -8.61 -2.53
C ASN A 348 -24.90 -8.71 -1.82
N ASN A 349 -24.49 -7.70 -1.05
CA ASN A 349 -23.19 -7.72 -0.37
C ASN A 349 -23.28 -7.36 1.12
N GLN A 350 -23.12 -8.35 2.00
CA GLN A 350 -23.12 -8.10 3.44
C GLN A 350 -21.76 -7.62 3.98
N GLY A 351 -20.72 -7.62 3.14
CA GLY A 351 -19.38 -7.17 3.49
C GLY A 351 -19.13 -5.70 3.17
N TRP A 352 -17.95 -5.23 3.58
CA TRP A 352 -17.41 -3.99 3.05
C TRP A 352 -16.96 -4.20 1.60
N PHE A 353 -16.93 -3.13 0.82
CA PHE A 353 -16.29 -3.14 -0.50
C PHE A 353 -15.71 -1.77 -0.81
N LEU A 354 -14.70 -1.77 -1.68
CA LEU A 354 -14.07 -0.60 -2.25
C LEU A 354 -14.12 -0.75 -3.77
N GLY A 355 -14.46 0.31 -4.48
CA GLY A 355 -14.52 0.30 -5.95
C GLY A 355 -14.47 1.70 -6.54
N SER A 356 -14.43 1.78 -7.87
CA SER A 356 -14.49 3.04 -8.61
C SER A 356 -15.94 3.35 -9.02
N VAL A 357 -16.27 4.63 -9.11
CA VAL A 357 -17.58 5.11 -9.61
C VAL A 357 -17.38 6.34 -10.48
N ASN A 358 -18.12 6.44 -11.58
CA ASN A 358 -18.21 7.70 -12.31
C ASN A 358 -19.15 8.66 -11.58
N VAL A 359 -18.63 9.77 -11.04
CA VAL A 359 -19.44 10.63 -10.16
C VAL A 359 -20.49 11.45 -10.93
N GLN A 360 -20.29 11.67 -12.23
CA GLN A 360 -21.31 12.29 -13.09
C GLN A 360 -22.52 11.39 -13.30
N ARG A 361 -22.33 10.06 -13.20
CA ARG A 361 -23.40 9.05 -13.26
C ARG A 361 -23.78 8.51 -11.89
N LEU A 362 -23.41 9.21 -10.82
CA LEU A 362 -23.65 8.74 -9.45
C LEU A 362 -25.14 8.51 -9.18
N ARG A 363 -26.03 9.37 -9.67
CA ARG A 363 -27.48 9.20 -9.50
C ARG A 363 -27.95 7.87 -10.11
N GLU A 364 -27.54 7.58 -11.35
CA GLU A 364 -27.85 6.30 -11.97
C GLU A 364 -27.27 5.13 -11.20
N PHE A 365 -26.04 5.25 -10.67
CA PHE A 365 -25.44 4.22 -9.83
C PHE A 365 -26.26 3.98 -8.56
N LEU A 366 -26.68 5.04 -7.86
CA LEU A 366 -27.47 4.93 -6.63
C LEU A 366 -28.88 4.39 -6.88
N GLU A 367 -29.49 4.69 -8.02
CA GLU A 367 -30.82 4.20 -8.42
C GLU A 367 -30.78 2.78 -9.00
N LYS A 368 -29.72 2.44 -9.76
CA LYS A 368 -29.51 1.14 -10.41
C LYS A 368 -28.67 0.18 -9.57
N ALA A 369 -28.24 0.56 -8.38
CA ALA A 369 -27.70 -0.39 -7.42
C ALA A 369 -28.89 -1.03 -6.67
N PRO A 370 -29.40 -2.20 -7.12
CA PRO A 370 -30.21 -3.03 -6.29
C PRO A 370 -29.32 -3.55 -5.15
#